data_AF-A0A2M8P292-F1
#
_entry.id   AF-A0A2M8P292-F1
#
_cell.length_a   1.000
_cell.length_b   1.000
_cell.length_c   1.000
_cell.angle_alpha   90.00
_cell.angle_beta   90.00
_cell.angle_gamma   90.00
#
_symmetry.space_group_name_H-M   'P 1'
#
loop_
_entity.id
_entity.type
_entity.pdbx_description
1 polymer ?
#
loop_
_entity_poly.entity_id
_entity_poly.type
_entity_poly.pdbx_seq_one_letter_code
_entity_poly.pdbx_strand_id
1 'polypeptide(L)'
;MFGVWFGQFLHPDWDMFQSGHPVGAFHAAGRAVSGSPIYVSDKPDAHDFDLLKKLVLPDGRVMRPIGIGIPTDDCLFHDPTKENILLKIQNHNVVGSVVGIFNAHHEGDIITDVIYPAQWHDDVMVYAHNAGTFTRYQKADERLELSLSPLGYEILTIVPIANGIAPIGLVEMFNSAGAITLQGIYGDTHRWRVRGQGKFVIYAENKPKTITYNARNLDYAYDTATKLVTFHLAGDGVIELTIS
;
A
#
# COMPACT_ATOMS: atom_id res chain seq x y z
N MET A 1 -8.31 18.31 -5.21
CA MET A 1 -9.73 18.75 -5.09
C MET A 1 -10.71 17.93 -5.94
N PHE A 2 -10.35 17.47 -7.15
CA PHE A 2 -11.29 16.72 -8.01
C PHE A 2 -11.86 15.43 -7.37
N GLY A 3 -11.02 14.59 -6.76
CA GLY A 3 -11.45 13.34 -6.13
C GLY A 3 -12.43 13.50 -4.97
N VAL A 4 -12.36 14.60 -4.21
CA VAL A 4 -13.25 14.85 -3.06
C VAL A 4 -14.68 15.13 -3.51
N TRP A 5 -14.84 15.98 -4.54
CA TRP A 5 -16.14 16.41 -5.03
C TRP A 5 -16.71 15.46 -6.08
N PHE A 6 -15.98 15.29 -7.19
CA PHE A 6 -16.47 14.51 -8.32
C PHE A 6 -16.36 13.00 -8.08
N GLY A 7 -15.49 12.56 -7.18
CA GLY A 7 -15.32 11.15 -6.83
C GLY A 7 -16.58 10.48 -6.27
N GLN A 8 -17.56 11.26 -5.82
CA GLN A 8 -18.84 10.74 -5.33
C GLN A 8 -19.75 10.24 -6.47
N PHE A 9 -19.53 10.69 -7.72
CA PHE A 9 -20.38 10.39 -8.87
C PHE A 9 -19.60 9.87 -10.09
N LEU A 10 -18.29 10.11 -10.12
CA LEU A 10 -17.40 9.79 -11.23
C LEU A 10 -16.16 9.08 -10.71
N HIS A 11 -15.64 8.13 -11.47
CA HIS A 11 -14.33 7.55 -11.21
C HIS A 11 -13.27 8.32 -12.00
N PRO A 12 -12.39 9.10 -11.37
CA PRO A 12 -11.44 9.94 -12.09
C PRO A 12 -10.44 9.10 -12.89
N ASP A 13 -10.18 9.52 -14.11
CA ASP A 13 -9.04 9.06 -14.89
C ASP A 13 -7.84 9.99 -14.62
N TRP A 14 -6.71 9.43 -14.21
CA TRP A 14 -5.49 10.19 -13.93
C TRP A 14 -4.56 10.30 -15.14
N ASP A 15 -5.06 9.87 -16.31
CA ASP A 15 -4.41 9.86 -17.61
C ASP A 15 -3.22 8.88 -17.69
N MET A 16 -2.77 8.66 -18.92
CA MET A 16 -1.60 7.86 -19.24
C MET A 16 -0.33 8.39 -18.56
N PHE A 17 0.67 7.52 -18.39
CA PHE A 17 2.01 7.92 -17.98
C PHE A 17 3.08 7.14 -18.75
N GLN A 18 4.31 7.65 -18.73
CA GLN A 18 5.47 6.98 -19.30
C GLN A 18 6.27 6.31 -18.18
N SER A 19 6.32 4.99 -18.18
CA SER A 19 7.06 4.20 -17.19
C SER A 19 8.57 4.42 -17.28
N GLY A 20 9.12 4.57 -18.48
CA GLY A 20 10.54 4.82 -18.73
C GLY A 20 10.96 6.29 -18.59
N HIS A 21 10.06 7.19 -18.21
CA HIS A 21 10.40 8.59 -17.96
C HIS A 21 11.25 8.71 -16.67
N PRO A 22 12.17 9.69 -16.55
CA PRO A 22 12.98 9.88 -15.33
C PRO A 22 12.18 10.01 -14.02
N VAL A 23 10.92 10.47 -14.10
CA VAL A 23 9.98 10.52 -12.97
C VAL A 23 8.79 9.57 -13.12
N GLY A 24 8.91 8.55 -13.97
CA GLY A 24 7.87 7.55 -14.22
C GLY A 24 7.44 6.83 -12.95
N ALA A 25 8.37 6.58 -12.03
CA ALA A 25 8.09 5.94 -10.75
C ALA A 25 7.21 6.80 -9.82
N PHE A 26 7.39 8.13 -9.84
CA PHE A 26 6.53 9.07 -9.12
C PHE A 26 5.10 9.03 -9.66
N HIS A 27 4.94 9.02 -10.99
CA HIS A 27 3.62 8.89 -11.61
C HIS A 27 2.98 7.52 -11.33
N ALA A 28 3.75 6.44 -11.41
CA ALA A 28 3.30 5.08 -11.11
C ALA A 28 2.78 4.96 -9.67
N ALA A 29 3.49 5.54 -8.70
CA ALA A 29 3.04 5.60 -7.32
C ALA A 29 1.70 6.34 -7.16
N GLY A 30 1.52 7.46 -7.88
CA GLY A 30 0.22 8.15 -7.95
C GLY A 30 -0.91 7.24 -8.47
N ARG A 31 -0.64 6.44 -9.52
CA ARG A 31 -1.63 5.48 -10.06
C ARG A 31 -1.95 4.38 -9.04
N ALA A 32 -0.95 3.88 -8.31
CA ALA A 32 -1.14 2.84 -7.30
C ALA A 32 -2.15 3.23 -6.20
N VAL A 33 -2.26 4.52 -5.87
CA VAL A 33 -3.16 5.02 -4.82
C VAL A 33 -4.43 5.67 -5.38
N SER A 34 -4.43 6.10 -6.64
CA SER A 34 -5.55 6.80 -7.28
C SER A 34 -6.85 6.01 -7.34
N GLY A 35 -6.77 4.68 -7.40
CA GLY A 35 -7.91 3.84 -7.77
C GLY A 35 -8.31 3.94 -9.24
N SER A 36 -7.67 4.78 -10.06
CA SER A 36 -7.96 4.97 -11.47
C SER A 36 -7.47 3.79 -12.34
N PRO A 37 -7.93 3.68 -13.60
CA PRO A 37 -7.30 2.77 -14.55
C PRO A 37 -5.81 3.09 -14.76
N ILE A 38 -5.03 2.09 -15.19
CA ILE A 38 -3.59 2.26 -15.45
C ILE A 38 -3.33 1.95 -16.92
N TYR A 39 -2.85 2.95 -17.65
CA TYR A 39 -2.38 2.82 -19.02
C TYR A 39 -1.04 3.53 -19.19
N VAL A 40 -0.16 2.91 -19.97
CA VAL A 40 1.19 3.42 -20.26
C VAL A 40 1.26 3.96 -21.68
N SER A 41 2.07 5.00 -21.88
CA SER A 41 2.28 5.67 -23.17
C SER A 41 3.75 5.76 -23.54
N ASP A 42 4.52 4.77 -23.11
CA ASP A 42 5.92 4.63 -23.45
C ASP A 42 6.10 4.46 -24.95
N LYS A 43 7.24 4.90 -25.45
CA LYS A 43 7.66 4.55 -26.81
C LYS A 43 7.84 3.01 -26.87
N PRO A 44 7.67 2.40 -28.05
CA PRO A 44 8.05 1.00 -28.24
C PRO A 44 9.45 0.74 -27.68
N ASP A 45 9.60 -0.38 -26.98
CA ASP A 45 10.85 -0.83 -26.34
C ASP A 45 11.43 0.07 -25.23
N ALA A 46 10.71 1.13 -24.81
CA ALA A 46 11.14 2.05 -23.75
C ALA A 46 10.44 1.83 -22.40
N HIS A 47 9.75 0.70 -22.22
CA HIS A 47 8.98 0.41 -21.01
C HIS A 47 9.90 0.02 -19.85
N ASP A 48 9.64 0.56 -18.67
CA ASP A 48 10.25 0.06 -17.43
C ASP A 48 9.40 -1.09 -16.87
N PHE A 49 9.73 -2.32 -17.27
CA PHE A 49 8.99 -3.50 -16.82
C PHE A 49 9.14 -3.77 -15.32
N ASP A 50 10.23 -3.35 -14.69
CA ASP A 50 10.43 -3.58 -13.26
C ASP A 50 9.55 -2.65 -12.43
N LEU A 51 9.36 -1.41 -12.89
CA LEU A 51 8.35 -0.51 -12.35
C LEU A 51 6.93 -1.04 -12.57
N LEU A 52 6.61 -1.50 -13.78
CA LEU A 52 5.24 -1.97 -14.11
C LEU A 52 4.84 -3.22 -13.33
N LYS A 53 5.77 -4.12 -13.02
CA LYS A 53 5.53 -5.28 -12.16
C LYS A 53 5.16 -4.91 -10.72
N LYS A 54 5.40 -3.66 -10.28
CA LYS A 54 4.92 -3.17 -8.97
C LYS A 54 3.45 -2.75 -8.98
N LEU A 55 2.85 -2.58 -10.17
CA LEU A 55 1.46 -2.14 -10.37
C LEU A 55 0.55 -3.28 -10.87
N VAL A 56 1.09 -4.19 -11.67
CA VAL A 56 0.32 -5.19 -12.41
C VAL A 56 0.84 -6.59 -12.10
N LEU A 57 -0.09 -7.51 -11.83
CA LEU A 57 0.20 -8.92 -11.62
C LEU A 57 0.61 -9.60 -12.93
N PRO A 58 1.31 -10.76 -12.88
CA PRO A 58 1.74 -11.48 -14.09
C PRO A 58 0.62 -11.86 -15.05
N ASP A 59 -0.62 -11.96 -14.58
CA ASP A 59 -1.80 -12.25 -15.40
C ASP A 59 -2.54 -11.00 -15.93
N GLY A 60 -1.92 -9.83 -15.79
CA GLY A 60 -2.42 -8.55 -16.31
C GLY A 60 -3.41 -7.83 -15.39
N ARG A 61 -3.79 -8.41 -14.23
CA ARG A 61 -4.67 -7.71 -13.29
C ARG A 61 -3.92 -6.61 -12.55
N VAL A 62 -4.57 -5.45 -12.42
CA VAL A 62 -4.01 -4.29 -11.73
C VAL A 62 -4.29 -4.35 -10.23
N MET A 63 -3.30 -3.97 -9.42
CA MET A 63 -3.38 -3.86 -7.96
C MET A 63 -4.10 -2.58 -7.51
N ARG A 64 -5.28 -2.36 -8.07
CA ARG A 64 -6.06 -1.15 -7.85
C ARG A 64 -6.74 -1.16 -6.47
N PRO A 65 -6.68 -0.07 -5.70
CA PRO A 65 -7.50 0.08 -4.50
C PRO A 65 -9.00 0.19 -4.86
N ILE A 66 -9.87 0.05 -3.86
CA ILE A 66 -11.32 -0.07 -4.06
C ILE A 66 -11.96 1.29 -4.39
N GLY A 67 -11.58 2.33 -3.66
CA GLY A 67 -12.15 3.65 -3.78
C GLY A 67 -11.42 4.53 -4.78
N ILE A 68 -11.58 5.83 -4.58
CA ILE A 68 -10.93 6.89 -5.36
C ILE A 68 -9.90 7.57 -4.47
N GLY A 69 -8.73 7.86 -5.04
CA GLY A 69 -7.68 8.60 -4.37
C GLY A 69 -8.15 10.00 -4.01
N ILE A 70 -8.16 10.31 -2.73
CA ILE A 70 -8.50 11.64 -2.21
C ILE A 70 -7.32 12.18 -1.38
N PRO A 71 -7.08 13.49 -1.37
CA PRO A 71 -6.14 14.07 -0.41
C PRO A 71 -6.57 13.77 1.02
N THR A 72 -5.61 13.66 1.94
CA THR A 72 -5.89 13.72 3.37
C THR A 72 -6.32 15.13 3.78
N ASP A 73 -6.99 15.25 4.92
CA ASP A 73 -7.61 16.50 5.36
C ASP A 73 -6.60 17.64 5.53
N ASP A 74 -5.40 17.33 6.01
CA ASP A 74 -4.28 18.27 6.17
C ASP A 74 -3.73 18.80 4.84
N CYS A 75 -4.06 18.18 3.71
CA CYS A 75 -3.66 18.63 2.37
C CYS A 75 -4.77 19.39 1.64
N LEU A 76 -6.01 19.42 2.15
CA LEU A 76 -7.19 19.82 1.35
C LEU A 76 -7.17 21.30 0.92
N PHE A 77 -6.62 22.17 1.75
CA PHE A 77 -6.61 23.62 1.55
C PHE A 77 -5.21 24.20 1.33
N HIS A 78 -4.24 23.34 1.03
CA HIS A 78 -2.86 23.73 0.77
C HIS A 78 -2.49 23.47 -0.69
N ASP A 79 -1.59 24.29 -1.24
CA ASP A 79 -0.99 24.08 -2.55
C ASP A 79 0.36 23.37 -2.40
N PRO A 80 0.41 22.03 -2.53
CA PRO A 80 1.64 21.25 -2.32
C PRO A 80 2.72 21.50 -3.39
N THR A 81 2.42 22.27 -4.43
CA THR A 81 3.39 22.65 -5.46
C THR A 81 4.14 23.94 -5.11
N LYS A 82 3.70 24.66 -4.07
CA LYS A 82 4.27 25.95 -3.65
C LYS A 82 4.59 26.00 -2.16
N GLU A 83 3.77 25.35 -1.35
CA GLU A 83 3.96 25.28 0.10
C GLU A 83 4.88 24.11 0.45
N ASN A 84 5.63 24.23 1.56
CA ASN A 84 6.55 23.21 2.04
C ASN A 84 5.81 22.11 2.81
N ILE A 85 4.88 21.44 2.11
CA ILE A 85 4.11 20.31 2.64
C ILE A 85 4.23 19.12 1.69
N LEU A 86 4.14 17.90 2.22
CA LEU A 86 4.03 16.72 1.38
C LEU A 86 2.57 16.48 1.03
N LEU A 87 2.29 16.29 -0.27
CA LEU A 87 0.96 15.88 -0.73
C LEU A 87 0.71 14.43 -0.31
N LYS A 88 -0.36 14.21 0.44
CA LYS A 88 -0.77 12.88 0.90
C LYS A 88 -2.09 12.52 0.23
N ILE A 89 -2.10 11.43 -0.53
CA ILE A 89 -3.29 10.89 -1.21
C ILE A 89 -3.62 9.53 -0.59
N GLN A 90 -4.82 9.38 -0.07
CA GLN A 90 -5.31 8.16 0.56
C GLN A 90 -6.36 7.45 -0.28
N ASN A 91 -6.38 6.12 -0.15
CA ASN A 91 -7.42 5.23 -0.65
C ASN A 91 -7.48 3.96 0.23
N HIS A 92 -8.50 3.13 0.04
CA HIS A 92 -8.74 1.95 0.88
C HIS A 92 -8.76 0.64 0.09
N ASN A 93 -8.40 -0.44 0.78
CA ASN A 93 -8.49 -1.82 0.29
C ASN A 93 -9.52 -2.60 1.13
N VAL A 94 -9.67 -3.90 0.85
CA VAL A 94 -10.49 -4.78 1.71
C VAL A 94 -9.96 -4.80 3.14
N VAL A 95 -8.64 -4.71 3.28
CA VAL A 95 -7.98 -4.57 4.58
C VAL A 95 -7.12 -3.32 4.56
N GLY A 96 -7.42 -2.39 5.47
CA GLY A 96 -6.64 -1.17 5.66
C GLY A 96 -6.66 -0.22 4.46
N SER A 97 -5.64 0.64 4.43
CA SER A 97 -5.52 1.77 3.50
C SER A 97 -4.17 1.76 2.79
N VAL A 98 -4.15 2.37 1.61
CA VAL A 98 -2.93 2.73 0.88
C VAL A 98 -2.83 4.25 0.81
N VAL A 99 -1.68 4.79 1.18
CA VAL A 99 -1.44 6.23 1.22
C VAL A 99 -0.16 6.54 0.45
N GLY A 100 -0.28 7.36 -0.59
CA GLY A 100 0.86 7.88 -1.33
C GLY A 100 1.26 9.24 -0.76
N ILE A 101 2.53 9.42 -0.47
CA ILE A 101 3.11 10.66 0.04
C ILE A 101 4.09 11.17 -1.01
N PHE A 102 3.94 12.43 -1.41
CA PHE A 102 4.63 12.99 -2.57
C PHE A 102 5.19 14.36 -2.24
N ASN A 103 6.46 14.58 -2.57
CA ASN A 103 6.98 15.93 -2.75
C ASN A 103 6.64 16.40 -4.16
N ALA A 104 5.66 17.30 -4.28
CA ALA A 104 5.18 17.81 -5.57
C ALA A 104 6.02 18.97 -6.12
N HIS A 105 7.12 19.34 -5.45
CA HIS A 105 8.07 20.32 -5.97
C HIS A 105 8.93 19.67 -7.05
N HIS A 106 9.13 20.40 -8.16
CA HIS A 106 9.94 19.92 -9.29
C HIS A 106 11.44 20.09 -9.04
N GLU A 107 11.79 21.09 -8.25
CA GLU A 107 13.15 21.47 -7.85
C GLU A 107 13.09 22.09 -6.45
N GLY A 108 14.25 22.24 -5.80
CA GLY A 108 14.33 22.87 -4.47
C GLY A 108 14.66 21.89 -3.36
N ASP A 109 14.06 22.12 -2.19
CA ASP A 109 14.50 21.50 -0.94
C ASP A 109 13.84 20.15 -0.66
N ILE A 110 14.49 19.38 0.21
CA ILE A 110 13.88 18.23 0.87
C ILE A 110 12.81 18.77 1.81
N ILE A 111 11.59 18.25 1.68
CA ILE A 111 10.49 18.55 2.59
C ILE A 111 10.40 17.42 3.60
N THR A 112 10.45 17.77 4.89
CA THR A 112 10.15 16.87 6.00
C THR A 112 8.75 17.16 6.51
N ASP A 113 7.92 16.13 6.59
CA ASP A 113 6.56 16.23 7.08
C ASP A 113 6.26 15.14 8.12
N VAL A 114 5.20 15.35 8.88
CA VAL A 114 4.76 14.45 9.95
C VAL A 114 3.45 13.81 9.54
N ILE A 115 3.44 12.47 9.55
CA ILE A 115 2.25 11.66 9.31
C ILE A 115 1.83 11.03 10.64
N TYR A 116 0.52 10.92 10.87
CA TYR A 116 -0.07 10.26 12.03
C TYR A 116 -0.79 8.99 11.60
N PRO A 117 -0.12 7.82 11.49
CA PRO A 117 -0.74 6.59 11.02
C PRO A 117 -1.94 6.11 11.83
N ALA A 118 -1.99 6.45 13.11
CA ALA A 118 -3.10 6.09 13.96
C ALA A 118 -4.35 6.98 13.77
N GLN A 119 -4.31 7.98 12.87
CA GLN A 119 -5.52 8.72 12.48
C GLN A 119 -6.50 7.85 11.67
N TRP A 120 -6.00 6.76 11.07
CA TRP A 120 -6.81 5.81 10.32
C TRP A 120 -7.44 4.74 11.23
N HIS A 121 -6.67 4.18 12.17
CA HIS A 121 -7.14 3.26 13.20
C HIS A 121 -6.25 3.35 14.45
N ASP A 122 -6.78 3.03 15.64
CA ASP A 122 -6.05 3.17 16.90
C ASP A 122 -4.77 2.32 16.97
N ASP A 123 -4.76 1.12 16.39
CA ASP A 123 -3.62 0.20 16.40
C ASP A 123 -3.36 -0.37 15.01
N VAL A 124 -2.26 0.05 14.38
CA VAL A 124 -1.96 -0.25 12.99
C VAL A 124 -0.55 -0.77 12.83
N MET A 125 -0.38 -1.66 11.85
CA MET A 125 0.91 -1.95 11.25
C MET A 125 1.05 -1.13 9.97
N VAL A 126 2.14 -0.39 9.86
CA VAL A 126 2.48 0.42 8.68
C VAL A 126 3.66 -0.21 7.96
N TYR A 127 3.49 -0.47 6.68
CA TYR A 127 4.56 -0.84 5.76
C TYR A 127 4.89 0.33 4.84
N ALA A 128 6.12 0.86 4.93
CA ALA A 128 6.63 1.88 4.02
C ALA A 128 7.39 1.19 2.87
N HIS A 129 6.87 1.31 1.65
CA HIS A 129 7.31 0.50 0.51
C HIS A 129 8.75 0.78 0.09
N ASN A 130 9.10 2.05 -0.13
CA ASN A 130 10.44 2.44 -0.58
C ASN A 130 11.47 2.28 0.54
N ALA A 131 11.12 2.64 1.78
CA ALA A 131 11.98 2.43 2.95
C ALA A 131 12.14 0.94 3.32
N GLY A 132 11.18 0.08 2.95
CA GLY A 132 11.20 -1.35 3.28
C GLY A 132 10.96 -1.64 4.77
N THR A 133 10.35 -0.71 5.52
CA THR A 133 10.20 -0.78 6.98
C THR A 133 8.79 -1.14 7.40
N PHE A 134 8.69 -1.82 8.55
CA PHE A 134 7.43 -2.24 9.19
C PHE A 134 7.40 -1.68 10.60
N THR A 135 6.42 -0.85 10.92
CA THR A 135 6.33 -0.17 12.21
C THR A 135 4.89 -0.18 12.72
N ARG A 136 4.70 -0.59 13.98
CA ARG A 136 3.42 -0.53 14.67
C ARG A 136 3.22 0.87 15.25
N TYR A 137 2.02 1.42 15.12
CA TYR A 137 1.60 2.68 15.75
C TYR A 137 0.31 2.43 16.53
N GLN A 138 0.27 2.85 17.79
CA GLN A 138 -0.83 2.52 18.74
C GLN A 138 -1.61 3.73 19.26
N LYS A 139 -1.17 4.95 18.97
CA LYS A 139 -1.81 6.16 19.46
C LYS A 139 -1.81 7.24 18.40
N ALA A 140 -2.87 8.06 18.40
CA ALA A 140 -3.06 9.15 17.45
C ALA A 140 -1.92 10.20 17.47
N ASP A 141 -1.15 10.32 18.55
CA ASP A 141 -0.02 11.24 18.68
C ASP A 141 1.33 10.63 18.25
N GLU A 142 1.39 9.31 18.04
CA GLU A 142 2.57 8.68 17.47
C GLU A 142 2.72 9.07 16.00
N ARG A 143 3.95 9.42 15.66
CA ARG A 143 4.25 10.12 14.43
C ARG A 143 5.31 9.41 13.61
N LEU A 144 5.08 9.39 12.30
CA LEU A 144 6.07 9.05 11.29
C LEU A 144 6.61 10.35 10.71
N GLU A 145 7.88 10.64 10.97
CA GLU A 145 8.58 11.72 10.29
C GLU A 145 9.15 11.20 8.97
N LEU A 146 8.91 11.93 7.89
CA LEU A 146 9.27 11.48 6.55
C LEU A 146 9.81 12.67 5.73
N SER A 147 10.98 12.46 5.13
CA SER A 147 11.69 13.46 4.33
C SER A 147 11.79 13.01 2.88
N LEU A 148 11.34 13.84 1.94
CA LEU A 148 11.39 13.55 0.51
C LEU A 148 12.10 14.67 -0.25
N SER A 149 13.07 14.30 -1.07
CA SER A 149 13.63 15.18 -2.12
C SER A 149 12.55 15.61 -3.12
N PRO A 150 12.77 16.68 -3.91
CA PRO A 150 11.87 17.06 -4.99
C PRO A 150 11.53 15.87 -5.90
N LEU A 151 10.25 15.72 -6.25
CA LEU A 151 9.71 14.58 -7.00
C LEU A 151 9.96 13.21 -6.35
N GLY A 152 10.29 13.20 -5.05
CA GLY A 152 10.35 12.00 -4.21
C GLY A 152 8.96 11.56 -3.77
N TYR A 153 8.83 10.28 -3.46
CA TYR A 153 7.58 9.70 -2.97
C TYR A 153 7.83 8.55 -1.99
N GLU A 154 6.81 8.23 -1.20
CA GLU A 154 6.68 7.00 -0.42
C GLU A 154 5.25 6.48 -0.56
N ILE A 155 5.08 5.16 -0.43
CA ILE A 155 3.77 4.52 -0.36
C ILE A 155 3.67 3.76 0.95
N LEU A 156 2.67 4.13 1.76
CA LEU A 156 2.35 3.46 3.01
C LEU A 156 1.19 2.50 2.79
N THR A 157 1.36 1.26 3.21
CA THR A 157 0.26 0.33 3.45
C THR A 157 -0.03 0.32 4.95
N ILE A 158 -1.22 0.78 5.34
CA ILE A 158 -1.63 0.93 6.74
C ILE A 158 -2.71 -0.10 7.03
N VAL A 159 -2.43 -1.07 7.88
CA VAL A 159 -3.34 -2.20 8.15
C VAL A 159 -3.68 -2.24 9.64
N PRO A 160 -4.98 -2.21 10.01
CA PRO A 160 -5.37 -2.35 11.42
C PRO A 160 -4.96 -3.72 11.96
N ILE A 161 -4.47 -3.74 13.20
CA ILE A 161 -4.17 -4.98 13.93
C ILE A 161 -5.45 -5.46 14.61
N ALA A 162 -6.01 -6.56 14.11
CA ALA A 162 -7.20 -7.19 14.67
C ALA A 162 -6.81 -8.54 15.29
N ASN A 163 -7.14 -8.75 16.57
CA ASN A 163 -6.77 -9.96 17.32
C ASN A 163 -5.26 -10.28 17.24
N GLY A 164 -4.41 -9.24 17.30
CA GLY A 164 -2.96 -9.39 17.21
C GLY A 164 -2.42 -9.69 15.80
N ILE A 165 -3.26 -9.60 14.76
CA ILE A 165 -2.88 -9.90 13.37
C ILE A 165 -3.14 -8.70 12.44
N ALA A 166 -2.18 -8.39 11.57
CA ALA A 166 -2.36 -7.46 10.45
C ALA A 166 -1.79 -8.06 9.14
N PRO A 167 -2.62 -8.41 8.16
CA PRO A 167 -2.16 -8.94 6.87
C PRO A 167 -1.69 -7.78 5.96
N ILE A 168 -0.37 -7.62 5.81
CA ILE A 168 0.21 -6.50 5.05
C ILE A 168 0.09 -6.72 3.53
N GLY A 169 0.21 -7.96 3.05
CA GLY A 169 0.02 -8.30 1.65
C GLY A 169 1.30 -8.63 0.88
N LEU A 170 1.27 -8.42 -0.44
CA LEU A 170 2.40 -8.65 -1.35
C LEU A 170 3.32 -7.43 -1.37
N VAL A 171 4.45 -7.50 -0.67
CA VAL A 171 5.29 -6.32 -0.38
C VAL A 171 6.04 -5.79 -1.59
N GLU A 172 6.20 -6.58 -2.65
CA GLU A 172 6.77 -6.11 -3.92
C GLU A 172 5.82 -5.19 -4.70
N MET A 173 4.53 -5.20 -4.38
CA MET A 173 3.53 -4.36 -5.04
C MET A 173 3.43 -3.01 -4.34
N PHE A 174 3.24 -1.94 -5.11
CA PHE A 174 2.99 -0.60 -4.55
C PHE A 174 1.75 -0.58 -3.66
N ASN A 175 0.67 -1.25 -4.07
CA ASN A 175 -0.51 -1.45 -3.24
C ASN A 175 -0.51 -2.86 -2.63
N SER A 176 0.33 -3.08 -1.61
CA SER A 176 0.57 -4.39 -1.00
C SER A 176 -0.71 -5.08 -0.51
N ALA A 177 -1.52 -4.39 0.31
CA ALA A 177 -2.77 -4.94 0.83
C ALA A 177 -3.86 -5.11 -0.25
N GLY A 178 -3.69 -4.50 -1.43
CA GLY A 178 -4.55 -4.72 -2.59
C GLY A 178 -4.52 -6.16 -3.14
N ALA A 179 -3.61 -7.00 -2.65
CA ALA A 179 -3.58 -8.44 -2.93
C ALA A 179 -4.74 -9.17 -2.23
N ILE A 180 -5.29 -8.60 -1.16
CA ILE A 180 -6.35 -9.20 -0.35
C ILE A 180 -7.69 -8.75 -0.89
N THR A 181 -8.49 -9.72 -1.34
CA THR A 181 -9.77 -9.50 -2.02
C THR A 181 -10.98 -9.86 -1.16
N LEU A 182 -10.76 -10.58 -0.06
CA LEU A 182 -11.78 -10.91 0.93
C LEU A 182 -11.10 -11.19 2.27
N GLN A 183 -11.73 -10.78 3.37
CA GLN A 183 -11.31 -11.09 4.73
C GLN A 183 -12.48 -11.71 5.53
N GLY A 184 -12.18 -12.69 6.37
CA GLY A 184 -13.07 -13.23 7.39
C GLY A 184 -12.30 -13.64 8.64
N ILE A 185 -12.93 -13.49 9.80
CA ILE A 185 -12.38 -13.90 11.10
C ILE A 185 -13.39 -14.85 11.75
N TYR A 186 -12.94 -16.04 12.14
CA TYR A 186 -13.78 -17.12 12.68
C TYR A 186 -13.12 -17.69 13.94
N GLY A 187 -13.48 -17.17 15.11
CA GLY A 187 -12.76 -17.47 16.35
C GLY A 187 -11.29 -17.09 16.22
N ASP A 188 -10.39 -18.05 16.44
CA ASP A 188 -8.94 -17.84 16.36
C ASP A 188 -8.37 -18.01 14.95
N THR A 189 -9.23 -18.16 13.93
CA THR A 189 -8.80 -18.32 12.53
C THR A 189 -9.09 -17.07 11.71
N HIS A 190 -8.04 -16.53 11.11
CA HIS A 190 -8.11 -15.48 10.10
C HIS A 190 -8.04 -16.11 8.71
N ARG A 191 -8.99 -15.76 7.84
CA ARG A 191 -9.06 -16.26 6.47
C ARG A 191 -9.03 -15.10 5.49
N TRP A 192 -8.20 -15.20 4.47
CA TRP A 192 -8.10 -14.22 3.40
C TRP A 192 -8.14 -14.87 2.02
N ARG A 193 -8.90 -14.28 1.10
CA ARG A 193 -8.76 -14.59 -0.33
C ARG A 193 -7.74 -13.64 -0.93
N VAL A 194 -6.69 -14.19 -1.52
CA VAL A 194 -5.57 -13.43 -2.07
C VAL A 194 -5.42 -13.65 -3.56
N ARG A 195 -4.84 -12.66 -4.23
CA ARG A 195 -4.45 -12.72 -5.64
C ARG A 195 -2.98 -12.38 -5.82
N GLY A 196 -2.39 -12.93 -6.88
CA GLY A 196 -1.00 -12.66 -7.25
C GLY A 196 0.01 -13.60 -6.61
N GLN A 197 1.28 -13.36 -6.90
CA GLN A 197 2.41 -14.17 -6.46
C GLN A 197 3.52 -13.27 -5.93
N GLY A 198 4.38 -13.81 -5.07
CA GLY A 198 5.47 -13.05 -4.44
C GLY A 198 5.53 -13.22 -2.93
N LYS A 199 6.35 -12.41 -2.28
CA LYS A 199 6.55 -12.39 -0.84
C LYS A 199 5.34 -11.78 -0.15
N PHE A 200 4.64 -12.61 0.60
CA PHE A 200 3.51 -12.20 1.41
C PHE A 200 3.95 -12.02 2.87
N VAL A 201 3.56 -10.89 3.47
CA VAL A 201 3.92 -10.55 4.84
C VAL A 201 2.66 -10.35 5.68
N ILE A 202 2.70 -10.89 6.90
CA ILE A 202 1.67 -10.73 7.93
C ILE A 202 2.38 -10.33 9.23
N TYR A 203 1.86 -9.34 9.94
CA TYR A 203 2.23 -9.13 11.33
C TYR A 203 1.39 -10.04 12.23
N ALA A 204 2.03 -10.74 13.17
CA ALA A 204 1.36 -11.57 14.15
C ALA A 204 2.05 -11.45 15.52
N GLU A 205 1.35 -10.96 16.54
CA GLU A 205 1.91 -10.78 17.91
C GLU A 205 2.51 -12.08 18.48
N ASN A 206 1.85 -13.20 18.17
CA ASN A 206 2.24 -14.54 18.53
C ASN A 206 2.52 -15.37 17.27
N LYS A 207 3.45 -16.32 17.40
CA LYS A 207 3.77 -17.25 16.31
C LYS A 207 2.50 -18.03 15.92
N PRO A 208 2.06 -17.99 14.65
CA PRO A 208 0.88 -18.74 14.23
C PRO A 208 1.06 -20.24 14.44
N LYS A 209 0.01 -20.95 14.87
CA LYS A 209 0.09 -22.40 15.03
C LYS A 209 0.20 -23.09 13.67
N THR A 210 -0.64 -22.66 12.73
CA THR A 210 -0.69 -23.18 11.36
C THR A 210 -1.02 -22.06 10.39
N ILE A 211 -0.42 -22.14 9.21
CA ILE A 211 -0.82 -21.36 8.04
C ILE A 211 -1.08 -22.35 6.92
N THR A 212 -2.25 -22.26 6.28
CA THR A 212 -2.55 -23.04 5.09
C THR A 212 -2.75 -22.12 3.90
N TYR A 213 -2.42 -22.64 2.73
CA TYR A 213 -2.71 -22.03 1.45
C TYR A 213 -3.41 -23.05 0.56
N ASN A 214 -4.64 -22.75 0.15
CA ASN A 214 -5.53 -23.68 -0.55
C ASN A 214 -5.67 -25.03 0.20
N ALA A 215 -5.91 -24.95 1.51
CA ALA A 215 -6.06 -26.08 2.44
C ALA A 215 -4.82 -26.99 2.59
N ARG A 216 -3.65 -26.57 2.11
CA ARG A 216 -2.37 -27.26 2.32
C ARG A 216 -1.51 -26.47 3.28
N ASN A 217 -0.83 -27.15 4.21
CA ASN A 217 0.11 -26.49 5.11
C ASN A 217 1.19 -25.75 4.31
N LEU A 218 1.48 -24.53 4.72
CA LEU A 218 2.46 -23.65 4.11
C LEU A 218 3.61 -23.45 5.08
N ASP A 219 4.83 -23.66 4.61
CA ASP A 219 6.03 -23.29 5.36
C ASP A 219 6.15 -21.76 5.41
N TYR A 220 6.45 -21.24 6.60
CA TYR A 220 6.60 -19.81 6.82
C TYR A 220 7.79 -19.51 7.74
N ALA A 221 8.41 -18.35 7.53
CA ALA A 221 9.35 -17.77 8.47
C ALA A 221 8.59 -16.90 9.47
N TYR A 222 8.97 -16.96 10.75
CA TYR A 222 8.46 -16.06 11.78
C TYR A 222 9.63 -15.46 12.55
N ASP A 223 9.71 -14.14 12.53
CA ASP A 223 10.70 -13.37 13.27
C ASP A 223 10.11 -12.97 14.63
N THR A 224 10.72 -13.43 15.72
CA THR A 224 10.24 -13.16 17.08
C THR A 224 10.45 -11.71 17.54
N ALA A 225 11.41 -11.00 16.96
CA ALA A 225 11.72 -9.61 17.28
C ALA A 225 10.79 -8.66 16.55
N THR A 226 10.63 -8.83 15.24
CA THR A 226 9.76 -7.97 14.42
C THR A 226 8.30 -8.42 14.39
N LYS A 227 8.03 -9.66 14.85
CA LYS A 227 6.69 -10.30 14.82
C LYS A 227 6.15 -10.49 13.41
N LEU A 228 7.02 -10.48 12.40
CA LEU A 228 6.65 -10.67 11.01
C LEU A 228 6.66 -12.14 10.63
N VAL A 229 5.58 -12.56 10.00
CA VAL A 229 5.41 -13.83 9.31
C VAL A 229 5.62 -13.59 7.83
N THR A 230 6.47 -14.39 7.19
CA THR A 230 6.79 -14.26 5.77
C THR A 230 6.74 -15.62 5.08
N PHE A 231 6.13 -15.64 3.90
CA PHE A 231 6.12 -16.80 2.99
C PHE A 231 5.94 -16.33 1.54
N HIS A 232 6.08 -17.24 0.57
CA HIS A 232 5.88 -16.93 -0.84
C HIS A 232 4.57 -17.53 -1.35
N LEU A 233 3.79 -16.72 -2.06
CA LEU A 233 2.62 -17.16 -2.80
C LEU A 233 2.99 -17.52 -4.24
N ALA A 234 2.38 -18.59 -4.74
CA ALA A 234 2.53 -19.06 -6.11
C ALA A 234 1.28 -18.78 -6.99
N GLY A 235 0.51 -17.75 -6.64
CA GLY A 235 -0.69 -17.33 -7.36
C GLY A 235 -1.89 -17.08 -6.44
N ASP A 236 -3.06 -17.05 -7.05
CA ASP A 236 -4.32 -16.83 -6.35
C ASP A 236 -4.68 -17.99 -5.43
N GLY A 237 -5.30 -17.66 -4.29
CA GLY A 237 -5.77 -18.70 -3.39
C GLY A 237 -6.43 -18.18 -2.13
N VAL A 238 -6.58 -19.07 -1.17
CA VAL A 238 -7.10 -18.77 0.16
C VAL A 238 -6.02 -19.07 1.17
N ILE A 239 -5.70 -18.09 1.98
CA ILE A 239 -4.82 -18.22 3.16
C ILE A 239 -5.72 -18.40 4.38
N GLU A 240 -5.39 -19.38 5.22
CA GLU A 240 -5.96 -19.50 6.56
C GLU A 240 -4.83 -19.50 7.58
N LEU A 241 -4.93 -18.62 8.56
CA LEU A 241 -3.98 -18.50 9.66
C LEU A 241 -4.74 -18.77 10.96
N THR A 242 -4.29 -19.75 11.72
CA THR A 242 -4.89 -20.10 13.01
C THR A 242 -3.94 -19.72 14.15
N ILE A 243 -4.48 -18.97 15.11
CA ILE A 243 -3.83 -18.52 16.34
C ILE A 243 -4.26 -19.46 17.49
N SER A 244 -3.51 -19.47 18.59
CA SER A 244 -3.84 -20.16 19.85
C SER A 244 -3.90 -19.19 21.00
#